data_AF-A0AAD9CP68-F1
#
_entry.id   AF-A0AAD9CP68-F1
#
_cell.length_a   1.000
_cell.length_b   1.000
_cell.length_c   1.000
_cell.angle_alpha   90.00
_cell.angle_beta   90.00
_cell.angle_gamma   90.00
#
_symmetry.space_group_name_H-M   'P 1'
#
loop_
_entity.id
_entity.type
_entity.pdbx_description
1 polymer ?
#
loop_
_entity_poly.entity_id
_entity_poly.type
_entity_poly.pdbx_seq_one_letter_code
_entity_poly.pdbx_strand_id
1 'polypeptide(L)'
;MAGPSLCLAVMAAALLLTLRADAAGQNPDHVLQGTGVKHEARRPGEDSTIAPEDAARFLSCYCSGHCPEDATNNTCQTNGQCFAIIEEDEHGEAILTSGCMKYEGSHFQCKDSPNAQTRRTIECCNTDLCNRDLQPTLPPQPPAEGSPHWLAFLISMTVCCCTLICVTIVCYYRYKWQSERQRYHKDLEQEVFIPVGESLKDLIHQSQSSGSGSGLPLLVQRTIAKQIQMVRQIGKGRYGEVWLGRWRGEKVAVKVFFTREEASWFRETEIYQTVLMRHENILGFIAADIKGTGAFTQLFLITDYHENGSLYDFLKHSTLDTQTLLRLAYSAACGLCHLHTEIYGTQGKPAIAHRDLKSKNILIKKNGACCIADLGLAVKFN
;
A
#
# COMPACT_ATOMS: atom_id res chain seq x y z
N MET A 1 9.59 -15.50 1.94
CA MET A 1 10.39 -14.67 1.03
C MET A 1 10.09 -15.10 -0.40
N ALA A 2 9.30 -14.31 -1.11
CA ALA A 2 9.11 -14.38 -2.56
C ALA A 2 8.92 -12.92 -2.98
N GLY A 3 9.83 -12.44 -3.82
CA GLY A 3 10.17 -11.03 -3.97
C GLY A 3 9.28 -10.20 -4.91
N PRO A 4 9.65 -8.92 -5.11
CA PRO A 4 8.87 -7.86 -5.77
C PRO A 4 8.82 -7.95 -7.32
N SER A 5 8.90 -9.16 -7.90
CA SER A 5 9.03 -9.33 -9.36
C SER A 5 7.77 -9.00 -10.17
N LEU A 6 6.57 -9.04 -9.57
CA LEU A 6 5.34 -8.81 -10.33
C LEU A 6 5.10 -7.32 -10.67
N CYS A 7 5.57 -6.41 -9.82
CA CYS A 7 5.39 -4.96 -10.01
C CYS A 7 6.31 -4.40 -11.11
N LEU A 8 7.53 -4.93 -11.23
CA LEU A 8 8.51 -4.52 -12.25
C LEU A 8 8.11 -4.98 -13.65
N ALA A 9 7.49 -6.16 -13.78
CA ALA A 9 7.03 -6.69 -15.07
C ALA A 9 5.88 -5.87 -15.67
N VAL A 10 4.96 -5.39 -14.83
CA VAL A 10 3.80 -4.58 -15.27
C VAL A 10 4.22 -3.15 -15.65
N MET A 11 5.20 -2.58 -14.93
CA MET A 11 5.75 -1.24 -15.25
C MET A 11 6.59 -1.24 -16.54
N ALA A 12 7.33 -2.33 -16.81
CA ALA A 12 8.13 -2.45 -18.03
C ALA A 12 7.27 -2.61 -19.29
N ALA A 13 6.13 -3.32 -19.19
CA ALA A 13 5.20 -3.49 -20.31
C ALA A 13 4.50 -2.17 -20.70
N ALA A 14 4.21 -1.30 -19.71
CA ALA A 14 3.63 0.02 -19.96
C ALA A 14 4.61 0.99 -20.66
N LEU A 15 5.90 0.95 -20.29
CA LEU A 15 6.94 1.80 -20.88
C LEU A 15 7.28 1.43 -22.34
N LEU A 16 7.21 0.15 -22.69
CA LEU A 16 7.42 -0.33 -24.07
C LEU A 16 6.26 0.04 -25.01
N LEU A 17 5.05 0.22 -24.47
CA LEU A 17 3.89 0.66 -25.24
C LEU A 17 3.88 2.18 -25.47
N THR A 18 4.41 2.98 -24.54
CA THR A 18 4.53 4.44 -24.72
C THR A 18 5.69 4.84 -25.63
N LEU A 19 6.76 4.06 -25.72
CA LEU A 19 7.93 4.35 -26.56
C LEU A 19 7.73 4.03 -28.05
N ARG A 20 6.65 3.33 -28.44
CA ARG A 20 6.32 3.04 -29.85
C ARG A 20 5.53 4.14 -30.55
N ALA A 21 5.14 5.21 -29.85
CA ALA A 21 4.27 6.25 -30.40
C ALA A 21 5.01 7.47 -30.98
N ASP A 22 6.32 7.63 -30.76
CA ASP A 22 7.08 8.84 -31.14
C ASP A 22 8.25 8.56 -32.11
N ALA A 23 8.03 7.76 -33.15
CA ALA A 23 9.03 7.57 -34.20
C ALA A 23 8.40 7.36 -35.58
N ALA A 24 7.88 8.43 -36.19
CA ALA A 24 7.63 8.48 -37.62
C ALA A 24 7.69 9.93 -38.11
N GLY A 25 8.87 10.35 -38.55
CA GLY A 25 9.09 11.67 -39.14
C GLY A 25 10.37 11.69 -39.96
N GLN A 26 10.34 11.07 -41.14
CA GLN A 26 11.37 11.24 -42.17
C GLN A 26 10.72 11.30 -43.55
N ASN A 27 10.82 12.50 -44.13
CA ASN A 27 10.37 12.92 -45.46
C ASN A 27 11.30 12.32 -46.54
N PRO A 28 10.79 11.67 -47.62
CA PRO A 28 11.62 11.16 -48.70
C PRO A 28 11.44 11.92 -50.03
N ASP A 29 11.72 13.22 -50.07
CA ASP A 29 12.00 13.93 -51.32
C ASP A 29 13.50 13.84 -51.61
N HIS A 30 13.95 12.83 -52.37
CA HIS A 30 15.21 12.85 -53.14
C HIS A 30 15.47 11.51 -53.84
N VAL A 31 14.70 11.18 -54.88
CA VAL A 31 15.13 10.14 -55.87
C VAL A 31 14.70 10.52 -57.28
N LEU A 32 14.98 11.76 -57.71
CA LEU A 32 14.91 12.16 -59.12
C LEU A 32 16.00 13.20 -59.40
N GLN A 33 17.26 12.86 -59.18
CA GLN A 33 18.39 13.64 -59.70
C GLN A 33 19.52 12.67 -60.06
N GLY A 34 19.75 12.56 -61.37
CA GLY A 34 20.81 11.73 -61.93
C GLY A 34 22.17 12.15 -61.41
N THR A 35 22.98 11.17 -61.02
CA THR A 35 24.39 11.35 -60.74
C THR A 35 25.10 11.75 -62.03
N GLY A 36 25.41 13.04 -62.14
CA GLY A 36 26.31 13.58 -63.15
C GLY A 36 27.73 13.05 -62.92
N VAL A 37 28.13 12.05 -63.70
CA VAL A 37 29.53 11.67 -63.83
C VAL A 37 30.15 12.57 -64.89
N LYS A 38 31.00 13.50 -64.45
CA LYS A 38 31.93 14.23 -65.31
C LYS A 38 32.90 13.24 -65.93
N HIS A 39 32.89 13.08 -67.26
CA HIS A 39 34.00 12.47 -67.97
C HIS A 39 35.02 13.56 -68.32
N GLU A 40 36.15 13.52 -67.62
CA GLU A 40 37.36 14.26 -67.98
C GLU A 40 37.92 13.80 -69.33
N ALA A 41 38.46 14.77 -70.05
CA ALA A 41 39.03 14.65 -71.39
C ALA A 41 40.22 13.66 -71.45
N ARG A 42 40.17 12.73 -72.41
CA ARG A 42 41.36 12.07 -72.95
C ARG A 42 41.40 12.27 -74.47
N ARG A 43 42.51 12.83 -74.95
CA ARG A 43 42.86 13.05 -76.36
C ARG A 43 43.47 11.77 -76.99
N PRO A 44 43.61 11.71 -78.32
CA PRO A 44 43.14 10.60 -79.14
C PRO A 44 44.17 9.50 -79.36
N GLY A 45 43.67 8.28 -79.56
CA GLY A 45 44.39 7.18 -80.19
C GLY A 45 43.42 6.44 -81.09
N GLU A 46 43.72 6.42 -82.38
CA GLU A 46 43.11 5.55 -83.39
C GLU A 46 43.24 4.10 -82.94
N ASP A 47 42.12 3.38 -82.78
CA ASP A 47 41.84 2.24 -83.65
C ASP A 47 40.38 1.80 -83.45
N SER A 48 39.73 1.58 -84.57
CA SER A 48 38.33 1.25 -84.75
C SER A 48 38.00 -0.17 -84.29
N THR A 49 36.94 -0.33 -83.50
CA THR A 49 36.05 -1.49 -83.58
C THR A 49 34.66 -1.08 -83.11
N ILE A 50 33.80 -0.78 -84.08
CA ILE A 50 32.38 -0.48 -83.92
C ILE A 50 31.68 -1.80 -83.55
N ALA A 51 30.98 -1.83 -82.41
CA ALA A 51 30.03 -2.89 -82.08
C ALA A 51 28.61 -2.43 -82.45
N PRO A 52 27.75 -3.32 -82.97
CA PRO A 52 26.52 -2.93 -83.65
C PRO A 52 25.42 -2.52 -82.66
N GLU A 53 25.12 -1.22 -82.62
CA GLU A 53 23.72 -0.82 -82.80
C GLU A 53 23.30 -1.33 -84.20
N ASP A 54 22.12 -1.91 -84.39
CA ASP A 54 21.04 -1.21 -85.09
C ASP A 54 19.82 -2.17 -85.09
N ALA A 55 18.68 -1.88 -84.50
CA ALA A 55 18.07 -0.59 -84.28
C ALA A 55 17.67 -0.44 -82.80
N ALA A 56 18.36 0.43 -82.07
CA ALA A 56 17.73 1.09 -80.94
C ALA A 56 16.60 1.94 -81.53
N ARG A 57 15.37 1.41 -81.57
CA ARG A 57 14.19 2.21 -81.89
C ARG A 57 14.13 3.32 -80.84
N PHE A 58 14.52 4.53 -81.24
CA PHE A 58 14.23 5.72 -80.48
C PHE A 58 12.73 5.94 -80.54
N LEU A 59 12.09 5.68 -79.41
CA LEU A 59 10.68 5.84 -79.17
C LEU A 59 10.41 7.32 -78.90
N SER A 60 9.49 7.93 -79.64
CA SER A 60 8.99 9.27 -79.33
C SER A 60 7.80 9.14 -78.38
N CYS A 61 7.84 9.77 -77.21
CA CYS A 61 6.73 9.79 -76.26
C CYS A 61 6.18 11.20 -76.07
N TYR A 62 4.92 11.28 -75.68
CA TYR A 62 4.35 12.53 -75.17
C TYR A 62 4.85 12.77 -73.74
N CYS A 63 5.19 14.01 -73.39
CA CYS A 63 5.55 14.36 -72.01
C CYS A 63 4.70 15.53 -71.51
N SER A 64 4.28 15.44 -70.26
CA SER A 64 3.55 16.47 -69.53
C SER A 64 3.85 16.31 -68.05
N GLY A 65 4.37 17.34 -67.40
CA GLY A 65 4.90 17.26 -66.03
C GLY A 65 6.30 16.64 -65.93
N HIS A 66 6.58 15.56 -66.66
CA HIS A 66 7.90 14.90 -66.72
C HIS A 66 8.58 15.03 -68.09
N CYS A 67 8.82 16.27 -68.52
CA CYS A 67 9.59 16.57 -69.74
C CYS A 67 11.07 16.80 -69.43
N PRO A 68 12.00 16.27 -70.24
CA PRO A 68 13.41 16.66 -70.17
C PRO A 68 13.63 18.09 -70.67
N GLU A 69 14.74 18.72 -70.30
CA GLU A 69 15.03 20.13 -70.63
C GLU A 69 15.15 20.41 -72.14
N ASP A 70 15.50 19.39 -72.93
CA ASP A 70 15.61 19.43 -74.39
C ASP A 70 14.30 19.06 -75.12
N ALA A 71 13.20 18.88 -74.39
CA ALA A 71 11.90 18.56 -74.98
C ALA A 71 11.40 19.70 -75.87
N THR A 72 11.04 19.36 -77.11
CA THR A 72 10.36 20.28 -78.02
C THR A 72 8.95 19.76 -78.30
N ASN A 73 7.96 20.66 -78.33
CA ASN A 73 6.57 20.33 -78.63
C ASN A 73 5.96 19.23 -77.72
N ASN A 74 6.30 19.22 -76.42
CA ASN A 74 5.83 18.21 -75.45
C ASN A 74 6.17 16.76 -75.85
N THR A 75 7.29 16.58 -76.55
CA THR A 75 7.80 15.26 -76.94
C THR A 75 9.18 15.02 -76.40
N CYS A 76 9.44 13.78 -76.00
CA CYS A 76 10.74 13.30 -75.55
C CYS A 76 11.11 12.04 -76.33
N GLN A 77 12.41 11.74 -76.44
CA GLN A 77 12.91 10.53 -77.09
C GLN A 77 13.56 9.60 -76.08
N THR A 78 13.32 8.30 -76.21
CA THR A 78 13.95 7.29 -75.34
C THR A 78 14.21 5.99 -76.07
N ASN A 79 15.21 5.23 -75.59
CA ASN A 79 15.44 3.84 -75.98
C ASN A 79 14.71 2.82 -75.06
N GLY A 80 13.93 3.31 -74.09
CA GLY A 80 13.16 2.50 -73.14
C GLY A 80 11.67 2.46 -73.46
N GLN A 81 10.85 3.05 -72.58
CA GLN A 81 9.37 3.00 -72.66
C GLN A 81 8.76 4.38 -72.40
N CYS A 82 7.58 4.62 -72.97
CA CYS A 82 6.73 5.75 -72.60
C CYS A 82 5.88 5.39 -71.40
N PHE A 83 5.60 6.34 -70.51
CA PHE A 83 4.72 6.09 -69.35
C PHE A 83 3.67 7.19 -69.17
N ALA A 84 2.59 6.83 -68.51
CA ALA A 84 1.61 7.73 -67.90
C ALA A 84 1.38 7.30 -66.45
N ILE A 85 1.33 8.26 -65.54
CA ILE A 85 1.15 8.01 -64.10
C ILE A 85 0.07 8.94 -63.55
N ILE A 86 -0.83 8.37 -62.75
CA ILE A 86 -1.80 9.11 -61.96
C ILE A 86 -1.40 9.03 -60.49
N GLU A 87 -1.25 10.18 -59.84
CA GLU A 87 -0.90 10.30 -58.43
C GLU A 87 -1.91 11.21 -57.72
N GLU A 88 -2.24 10.89 -56.48
CA GLU A 88 -3.07 11.75 -55.62
C GLU A 88 -2.16 12.73 -54.87
N ASP A 89 -2.42 14.04 -54.99
CA ASP A 89 -1.63 15.08 -54.33
C ASP A 89 -1.96 15.18 -52.81
N GLU A 90 -1.25 16.06 -52.10
CA GLU A 90 -1.49 16.28 -50.65
C GLU A 90 -2.92 16.75 -50.33
N HIS A 91 -3.65 17.28 -51.31
CA HIS A 91 -5.03 17.76 -51.16
C HIS A 91 -6.08 16.73 -51.61
N GLY A 92 -5.67 15.56 -52.10
CA GLY A 92 -6.57 14.50 -52.58
C GLY A 92 -6.97 14.63 -54.06
N GLU A 93 -6.37 15.54 -54.82
CA GLU A 93 -6.65 15.74 -56.24
C GLU A 93 -5.78 14.82 -57.11
N ALA A 94 -6.39 14.23 -58.14
CA ALA A 94 -5.69 13.29 -59.01
C ALA A 94 -4.93 14.05 -60.13
N ILE A 95 -3.60 13.94 -60.13
CA ILE A 95 -2.73 14.55 -61.11
C ILE A 95 -2.23 13.47 -62.09
N LEU A 96 -2.47 13.70 -63.39
CA LEU A 96 -1.98 12.84 -64.47
C LEU A 96 -0.74 13.47 -65.11
N THR A 97 0.38 12.76 -65.06
CA THR A 97 1.64 13.14 -65.72
C THR A 97 2.12 12.05 -66.67
N SER A 98 2.98 12.41 -67.61
CA SER A 98 3.47 11.50 -68.65
C SER A 98 4.89 11.86 -69.07
N GLY A 99 5.66 10.87 -69.54
CA GLY A 99 7.03 11.11 -69.99
C GLY A 99 7.74 9.90 -70.58
N CYS A 100 9.05 10.05 -70.73
CA CYS A 100 9.96 9.04 -71.25
C CYS A 100 10.81 8.42 -70.16
N MET A 101 11.03 7.10 -70.23
CA MET A 101 11.90 6.38 -69.32
C MET A 101 13.03 5.70 -70.08
N LYS A 102 14.28 5.84 -69.60
CA LYS A 102 15.45 5.20 -70.20
C LYS A 102 15.37 3.67 -70.07
N TYR A 103 16.01 2.96 -70.99
CA TYR A 103 16.02 1.48 -70.98
C TYR A 103 16.50 0.91 -69.64
N GLU A 104 17.57 1.48 -69.06
CA GLU A 104 18.11 1.06 -67.76
C GLU A 104 17.09 1.27 -66.63
N GLY A 105 16.62 0.18 -66.04
CA GLY A 105 15.68 0.20 -64.92
C GLY A 105 14.21 0.44 -65.29
N SER A 106 13.88 0.60 -66.58
CA SER A 106 12.49 0.82 -67.05
C SER A 106 11.52 -0.27 -66.60
N HIS A 107 11.93 -1.53 -66.70
CA HIS A 107 11.10 -2.68 -66.35
C HIS A 107 10.74 -2.74 -64.84
N PHE A 108 11.57 -2.20 -63.96
CA PHE A 108 11.28 -2.15 -62.52
C PHE A 108 10.40 -0.97 -62.16
N GLN A 109 10.60 0.18 -62.81
CA GLN A 109 9.79 1.38 -62.57
C GLN A 109 8.38 1.26 -63.15
N CYS A 110 8.21 0.47 -64.21
CA CYS A 110 6.89 0.20 -64.79
C CYS A 110 6.03 -0.80 -63.99
N LYS A 111 6.57 -1.39 -62.92
CA LYS A 111 5.79 -2.24 -62.01
C LYS A 111 5.46 -1.45 -60.77
N ASP A 112 4.16 -1.24 -60.55
CA ASP A 112 3.70 -0.51 -59.37
C ASP A 112 4.09 -1.25 -58.08
N SER A 113 4.46 -0.49 -57.05
CA SER A 113 4.87 -1.05 -55.76
C SER A 113 3.65 -1.18 -54.86
N PRO A 114 3.31 -2.39 -54.36
CA PRO A 114 2.16 -2.58 -53.48
C PRO A 114 2.28 -1.85 -52.13
N ASN A 115 3.45 -1.27 -51.82
CA ASN A 115 3.74 -0.55 -50.58
C ASN A 115 4.01 0.95 -50.80
N ALA A 116 3.53 1.55 -51.89
CA ALA A 116 3.65 3.00 -52.08
C ALA A 116 2.90 3.75 -50.98
N GLN A 117 3.53 4.76 -50.38
CA GLN A 117 2.92 5.60 -49.33
C GLN A 117 1.77 6.48 -49.88
N THR A 118 1.80 6.78 -51.18
CA THR A 118 0.80 7.58 -51.89
C THR A 118 0.01 6.69 -52.87
N ARG A 119 -1.30 6.96 -53.02
CA ARG A 119 -2.13 6.28 -54.03
C ARG A 119 -1.68 6.73 -55.41
N ARG A 120 -1.00 5.84 -56.13
CA ARG A 120 -0.54 6.07 -57.49
C ARG A 120 -0.75 4.84 -58.35
N THR A 121 -0.74 5.02 -59.66
CA THR A 121 -0.74 3.93 -60.63
C THR A 121 0.02 4.37 -61.88
N ILE A 122 0.97 3.55 -62.34
CA ILE A 122 1.79 3.80 -63.52
C ILE A 122 1.51 2.75 -64.60
N GLU A 123 1.31 3.20 -65.83
CA GLU A 123 1.20 2.36 -67.01
C GLU A 123 2.28 2.76 -68.03
N CYS A 124 2.88 1.77 -68.71
CA CYS A 124 3.88 2.03 -69.75
C CYS A 124 3.59 1.25 -71.03
N CYS A 125 4.12 1.79 -72.13
CA CYS A 125 3.92 1.28 -73.48
C CYS A 125 5.18 1.52 -74.34
N ASN A 126 5.22 0.89 -75.51
CA ASN A 126 6.45 0.76 -76.33
C ASN A 126 6.26 1.11 -77.82
N THR A 127 5.26 1.95 -78.16
CA THR A 127 5.04 2.46 -79.53
C THR A 127 5.04 3.99 -79.54
N ASP A 128 5.32 4.62 -80.68
CA ASP A 128 5.46 6.08 -80.73
C ASP A 128 4.16 6.78 -80.28
N LEU A 129 4.30 7.73 -79.35
CA LEU A 129 3.25 8.54 -78.74
C LEU A 129 2.16 7.73 -78.02
N CYS A 130 2.42 6.46 -77.69
CA CYS A 130 1.44 5.55 -77.12
C CYS A 130 0.88 6.00 -75.76
N ASN A 131 1.65 6.76 -74.99
CA ASN A 131 1.23 7.24 -73.68
C ASN A 131 0.20 8.37 -73.74
N ARG A 132 -0.16 8.86 -74.92
CA ARG A 132 -1.26 9.81 -75.11
C ARG A 132 -2.64 9.19 -74.87
N ASP A 133 -2.74 7.87 -75.09
CA ASP A 133 -3.99 7.12 -75.00
C ASP A 133 -4.07 6.29 -73.70
N LEU A 134 -3.03 6.32 -72.86
CA LEU A 134 -3.04 5.66 -71.55
C LEU A 134 -3.95 6.41 -70.58
N GLN A 135 -4.80 5.67 -69.86
CA GLN A 135 -5.74 6.21 -68.88
C GLN A 135 -5.64 5.42 -67.56
N PRO A 136 -4.53 5.55 -66.82
CA PRO A 136 -4.39 4.87 -65.54
C PRO A 136 -5.43 5.38 -64.54
N THR A 137 -5.97 4.48 -63.72
CA THR A 137 -6.97 4.80 -62.68
C THR A 137 -6.41 4.54 -61.29
N LEU A 138 -6.68 5.44 -60.34
CA LEU A 138 -6.27 5.27 -58.94
C LEU A 138 -6.86 3.99 -58.31
N PRO A 139 -6.10 3.29 -57.43
CA PRO A 139 -6.58 2.09 -56.75
C PRO A 139 -7.76 2.43 -55.82
N PRO A 140 -8.74 1.53 -55.61
CA PRO A 140 -9.88 1.79 -54.73
C PRO A 140 -9.43 2.09 -53.30
N GLN A 141 -10.09 3.04 -52.63
CA GLN A 141 -9.82 3.34 -51.22
C GLN A 141 -10.10 2.09 -50.37
N PRO A 142 -9.20 1.71 -49.42
CA PRO A 142 -9.52 0.66 -48.47
C PRO A 142 -10.73 1.10 -47.63
N PRO A 143 -11.65 0.19 -47.29
CA PRO A 143 -12.79 0.52 -46.46
C PRO A 143 -12.31 1.04 -45.10
N ALA A 144 -12.91 2.14 -44.63
CA ALA A 144 -12.62 2.72 -43.33
C ALA A 144 -12.98 1.71 -42.22
N GLU A 145 -11.99 0.99 -41.69
CA GLU A 145 -12.18 0.08 -40.56
C GLU A 145 -12.36 0.89 -39.27
N GLY A 146 -13.62 1.10 -38.88
CA GLY A 146 -13.98 1.75 -37.63
C GLY A 146 -15.36 1.31 -37.14
N SER A 147 -15.59 0.01 -36.97
CA SER A 147 -16.86 -0.46 -36.41
C SER A 147 -16.92 -0.17 -34.88
N PRO A 148 -17.92 0.55 -34.36
CA PRO A 148 -17.97 0.94 -32.93
C PRO A 148 -18.01 -0.26 -31.94
N HIS A 149 -18.21 -1.47 -32.45
CA HIS A 149 -18.23 -2.71 -31.67
C HIS A 149 -16.87 -3.10 -31.08
N TRP A 150 -15.76 -2.84 -31.79
CA TRP A 150 -14.43 -3.20 -31.27
C TRP A 150 -14.05 -2.36 -30.04
N LEU A 151 -14.40 -1.07 -30.07
CA LEU A 151 -14.15 -0.15 -28.95
C LEU A 151 -15.00 -0.53 -27.72
N ALA A 152 -16.27 -0.87 -27.93
CA ALA A 152 -17.15 -1.32 -26.85
C ALA A 152 -16.66 -2.63 -26.19
N PHE A 153 -16.14 -3.57 -26.98
CA PHE A 153 -15.57 -4.82 -26.47
C PHE A 153 -14.33 -4.57 -25.60
N LEU A 154 -13.43 -3.67 -26.01
CA LEU A 154 -12.24 -3.32 -25.23
C LEU A 154 -12.60 -2.63 -23.91
N ILE A 155 -13.59 -1.73 -23.91
CA ILE A 155 -14.06 -1.08 -22.68
C ILE A 155 -14.70 -2.10 -21.72
N SER A 156 -15.52 -3.02 -22.23
CA SER A 156 -16.14 -4.05 -21.38
C SER A 156 -15.10 -4.99 -20.76
N MET A 157 -14.04 -5.34 -21.51
CA MET A 157 -12.97 -6.21 -21.00
C MET A 157 -12.11 -5.56 -19.93
N THR A 158 -11.77 -4.27 -20.11
CA THR A 158 -10.99 -3.53 -19.11
C THR A 158 -11.76 -3.38 -17.79
N VAL A 159 -13.05 -3.04 -17.83
CA VAL A 159 -13.89 -2.93 -16.63
C VAL A 159 -13.99 -4.27 -15.90
N CYS A 160 -14.21 -5.38 -16.62
CA CYS A 160 -14.28 -6.71 -16.02
C CYS A 160 -12.96 -7.08 -15.30
N CYS A 161 -11.81 -6.88 -15.96
CA CYS A 161 -10.50 -7.13 -15.37
C CYS A 161 -10.26 -6.27 -14.11
N CYS A 162 -10.59 -4.98 -14.14
CA CYS A 162 -10.46 -4.10 -12.97
C CYS A 162 -11.31 -4.58 -11.80
N THR A 163 -12.57 -4.97 -12.05
CA THR A 163 -13.45 -5.46 -10.97
C THR A 163 -12.93 -6.76 -10.36
N LEU A 164 -12.42 -7.70 -11.16
CA LEU A 164 -11.81 -8.93 -10.66
C LEU A 164 -10.56 -8.65 -9.81
N ILE A 165 -9.71 -7.71 -10.23
CA ILE A 165 -8.54 -7.30 -9.44
C ILE A 165 -8.98 -6.68 -8.11
N CYS A 166 -9.97 -5.79 -8.10
CA CYS A 166 -10.48 -5.20 -6.86
C CYS A 166 -11.05 -6.27 -5.92
N VAL A 167 -11.84 -7.23 -6.43
CA VAL A 167 -12.41 -8.32 -5.63
C VAL A 167 -11.31 -9.22 -5.06
N THR A 168 -10.32 -9.61 -5.87
CA THR A 168 -9.21 -10.44 -5.39
C THR A 168 -8.37 -9.73 -4.33
N ILE A 169 -8.14 -8.42 -4.46
CA ILE A 169 -7.47 -7.60 -3.45
C ILE A 169 -8.28 -7.57 -2.16
N VAL A 170 -9.59 -7.31 -2.22
CA VAL A 170 -10.47 -7.32 -1.04
C VAL A 170 -10.48 -8.69 -0.38
N CYS A 171 -10.64 -9.77 -1.14
CA CYS A 171 -10.58 -11.13 -0.63
C CYS A 171 -9.22 -11.46 0.00
N TYR A 172 -8.12 -11.04 -0.61
CA TYR A 172 -6.76 -11.21 -0.07
C TYR A 172 -6.62 -10.47 1.26
N TYR A 173 -7.05 -9.21 1.36
CA TYR A 173 -7.00 -8.47 2.62
C TYR A 173 -7.91 -9.07 3.69
N ARG A 174 -9.12 -9.55 3.33
CA ARG A 174 -10.00 -10.25 4.28
C ARG A 174 -9.40 -11.57 4.76
N TYR A 175 -8.81 -12.35 3.85
CA TYR A 175 -8.11 -13.59 4.17
C TYR A 175 -6.89 -13.34 5.06
N LYS A 176 -6.05 -12.36 4.71
CA LYS A 176 -4.90 -11.95 5.52
C LYS A 176 -5.33 -11.50 6.90
N TRP A 177 -6.38 -10.68 7.00
CA TRP A 177 -6.95 -10.22 8.26
C TRP A 177 -7.48 -11.39 9.11
N GLN A 178 -8.18 -12.36 8.50
CA GLN A 178 -8.62 -13.57 9.20
C GLN A 178 -7.44 -14.46 9.64
N SER A 179 -6.43 -14.65 8.79
CA SER A 179 -5.24 -15.45 9.11
C SER A 179 -4.42 -14.82 10.23
N GLU A 180 -4.23 -13.51 10.24
CA GLU A 180 -3.53 -12.81 11.32
C GLU A 180 -4.32 -12.89 12.63
N ARG A 181 -5.66 -12.78 12.57
CA ARG A 181 -6.54 -12.98 13.72
C ARG A 181 -6.50 -14.40 14.27
N GLN A 182 -6.39 -15.42 13.40
CA GLN A 182 -6.25 -16.81 13.82
C GLN A 182 -4.86 -17.14 14.36
N ARG A 183 -3.77 -16.61 13.78
CA ARG A 183 -2.43 -16.73 14.36
C ARG A 183 -2.36 -16.08 15.74
N TYR A 184 -2.95 -14.89 15.90
CA TYR A 184 -3.07 -14.25 17.20
C TYR A 184 -3.84 -15.11 18.23
N HIS A 185 -4.92 -15.77 17.81
CA HIS A 185 -5.66 -16.70 18.70
C HIS A 185 -4.84 -17.95 19.05
N LYS A 186 -4.09 -18.49 18.09
CA LYS A 186 -3.28 -19.70 18.27
C LYS A 186 -2.02 -19.44 19.11
N ASP A 187 -1.40 -18.28 18.96
CA ASP A 187 -0.29 -17.82 19.80
C ASP A 187 -0.75 -17.48 21.23
N LEU A 188 -2.00 -17.00 21.40
CA LEU A 188 -2.62 -16.78 22.72
C LEU A 188 -2.94 -18.10 23.46
N GLU A 189 -3.21 -19.19 22.73
CA GLU A 189 -3.38 -20.53 23.31
C GLU A 189 -2.03 -21.19 23.62
N GLN A 190 -0.94 -20.76 22.98
CA GLN A 190 0.37 -21.40 23.08
C GLN A 190 1.34 -20.68 24.02
N GLU A 191 1.14 -19.39 24.32
CA GLU A 191 1.84 -18.68 25.39
C GLU A 191 0.87 -18.31 26.53
N VAL A 192 0.86 -19.17 27.55
CA VAL A 192 0.61 -18.94 28.99
C VAL A 192 0.16 -20.31 29.54
N PHE A 193 1.14 -21.21 29.69
CA PHE A 193 0.96 -22.43 30.47
C PHE A 193 0.99 -22.02 31.96
N ILE A 194 -0.08 -21.39 32.44
CA ILE A 194 -0.30 -21.28 33.88
C ILE A 194 -1.28 -22.40 34.23
N PRO A 195 -0.84 -23.40 35.01
CA PRO A 195 -1.66 -24.58 35.29
C PRO A 195 -2.99 -24.18 35.93
N VAL A 196 -4.06 -24.76 35.41
CA VAL A 196 -5.40 -24.66 35.99
C VAL A 196 -5.36 -25.32 37.36
N GLY A 197 -5.32 -24.53 38.43
CA GLY A 197 -5.29 -25.03 39.80
C GLY A 197 -4.52 -24.18 40.81
N GLU A 198 -3.65 -23.26 40.39
CA GLU A 198 -2.95 -22.37 41.33
C GLU A 198 -3.83 -21.21 41.79
N SER A 199 -3.85 -20.95 43.10
CA SER A 199 -4.58 -19.83 43.66
C SER A 199 -3.91 -18.51 43.30
N LEU A 200 -4.70 -17.45 43.17
CA LEU A 200 -4.22 -16.09 42.93
C LEU A 200 -3.10 -15.67 43.91
N LYS A 201 -3.22 -16.09 45.17
CA LYS A 201 -2.25 -15.77 46.21
C LYS A 201 -0.91 -16.45 45.94
N ASP A 202 -0.92 -17.71 45.49
CA ASP A 202 0.30 -18.47 45.23
C ASP A 202 1.11 -17.85 44.09
N LEU A 203 0.44 -17.45 43.00
CA LEU A 203 1.07 -16.75 41.87
C LEU A 203 1.75 -15.45 42.29
N ILE A 204 1.08 -14.67 43.15
CA ILE A 204 1.63 -13.42 43.67
C ILE A 204 2.81 -13.67 44.63
N HIS A 205 2.74 -14.73 45.44
CA HIS A 205 3.84 -15.10 46.35
C HIS A 205 5.07 -15.59 45.58
N GLN A 206 4.89 -16.45 44.58
CA GLN A 206 5.98 -16.95 43.72
C GLN A 206 6.68 -15.80 42.97
N SER A 207 5.92 -14.84 42.44
CA SER A 207 6.51 -13.71 41.70
C SER A 207 7.28 -12.73 42.59
N GLN A 208 6.92 -12.62 43.87
CA GLN A 208 7.56 -11.69 44.81
C GLN A 208 8.92 -12.17 45.32
N SER A 209 9.17 -13.48 45.36
CA SER A 209 10.48 -14.02 45.71
C SER A 209 11.60 -13.56 44.75
N SER A 210 11.25 -13.09 43.54
CA SER A 210 12.21 -12.55 42.56
C SER A 210 12.61 -11.08 42.80
N GLY A 211 12.01 -10.38 43.76
CA GLY A 211 12.59 -9.17 44.37
C GLY A 211 12.43 -7.81 43.68
N SER A 212 11.68 -7.69 42.56
CA SER A 212 11.64 -6.42 41.79
C SER A 212 10.42 -5.50 42.03
N GLY A 213 9.42 -5.90 42.82
CA GLY A 213 8.25 -5.05 43.08
C GLY A 213 7.04 -5.81 43.64
N SER A 214 5.96 -5.09 43.95
CA SER A 214 4.71 -5.70 44.39
C SER A 214 3.83 -6.10 43.19
N GLY A 215 3.16 -7.25 43.27
CA GLY A 215 2.27 -7.78 42.21
C GLY A 215 2.89 -8.84 41.30
N LEU A 216 2.23 -9.11 40.17
CA LEU A 216 2.65 -10.10 39.16
C LEU A 216 3.74 -9.55 38.20
N PRO A 217 4.49 -10.39 37.48
CA PRO A 217 5.48 -9.94 36.48
C PRO A 217 4.84 -9.16 35.33
N LEU A 218 5.56 -8.19 34.74
CA LEU A 218 5.03 -7.27 33.71
C LEU A 218 4.35 -7.97 32.52
N LEU A 219 4.90 -9.09 32.02
CA LEU A 219 4.31 -9.85 30.91
C LEU A 219 2.95 -10.45 31.30
N VAL A 220 2.85 -10.96 32.53
CA VAL A 220 1.59 -11.48 33.07
C VAL A 220 0.59 -10.33 33.26
N GLN A 221 1.04 -9.18 33.80
CA GLN A 221 0.20 -8.00 34.02
C GLN A 221 -0.51 -7.53 32.73
N ARG A 222 0.17 -7.51 31.58
CA ARG A 222 -0.37 -7.02 30.28
C ARG A 222 -1.42 -7.91 29.59
N THR A 223 -1.86 -8.99 30.25
CA THR A 223 -2.86 -9.92 29.70
C THR A 223 -4.04 -10.15 30.64
N ILE A 224 -4.00 -9.64 31.87
CA ILE A 224 -5.00 -9.95 32.90
C ILE A 224 -6.35 -9.31 32.57
N ALA A 225 -6.39 -8.08 32.03
CA ALA A 225 -7.64 -7.39 31.73
C ALA A 225 -8.50 -8.10 30.67
N LYS A 226 -7.88 -8.91 29.81
CA LYS A 226 -8.60 -9.74 28.83
C LYS A 226 -9.27 -10.95 29.47
N GLN A 227 -8.69 -11.47 30.56
CA GLN A 227 -9.17 -12.66 31.26
C GLN A 227 -10.16 -12.35 32.39
N ILE A 228 -10.23 -11.09 32.84
CA ILE A 228 -11.18 -10.67 33.87
C ILE A 228 -12.59 -10.58 33.31
N GLN A 229 -13.53 -11.26 33.97
CA GLN A 229 -14.97 -11.02 33.82
C GLN A 229 -15.41 -9.91 34.77
N MET A 230 -15.93 -8.81 34.23
CA MET A 230 -16.55 -7.75 35.02
C MET A 230 -17.94 -8.22 35.49
N VAL A 231 -18.22 -8.17 36.79
CA VAL A 231 -19.46 -8.70 37.38
C VAL A 231 -20.47 -7.58 37.64
N ARG A 232 -20.11 -6.60 38.48
CA ARG A 232 -20.98 -5.46 38.82
C ARG A 232 -20.16 -4.27 39.27
N GLN A 233 -20.66 -3.06 39.06
CA GLN A 233 -20.07 -1.86 39.63
C GLN A 233 -20.25 -1.89 41.16
N ILE A 234 -19.18 -1.58 41.90
CA ILE A 234 -19.16 -1.53 43.36
C ILE A 234 -18.85 -0.12 43.89
N GLY A 235 -18.35 0.77 43.04
CA GLY A 235 -18.10 2.16 43.42
C GLY A 235 -17.91 3.07 42.22
N LYS A 236 -18.03 4.37 42.46
CA LYS A 236 -17.70 5.42 41.52
C LYS A 236 -16.91 6.50 42.26
N GLY A 237 -15.72 6.78 41.77
CA GLY A 237 -14.82 7.79 42.31
C GLY A 237 -14.66 8.96 41.35
N ARG A 238 -13.79 9.90 41.73
CA ARG A 238 -13.43 11.05 40.89
C ARG A 238 -12.76 10.61 39.58
N TYR A 239 -11.86 9.65 39.67
CA TYR A 239 -10.96 9.25 38.57
C TYR A 239 -11.50 8.12 37.70
N GLY A 240 -12.61 7.50 38.09
CA GLY A 240 -13.13 6.35 37.41
C GLY A 240 -14.14 5.54 38.22
N GLU A 241 -14.37 4.32 37.77
CA GLU A 241 -15.35 3.40 38.34
C GLU A 241 -14.66 2.18 38.91
N VAL A 242 -15.18 1.66 40.02
CA VAL A 242 -14.66 0.43 40.63
C VAL A 242 -15.68 -0.67 40.43
N TRP A 243 -15.20 -1.80 39.91
CA TRP A 243 -16.01 -2.96 39.58
C TRP A 243 -15.54 -4.17 40.37
N LEU A 244 -16.49 -5.01 40.79
CA LEU A 244 -16.21 -6.38 41.18
C LEU A 244 -15.96 -7.16 39.90
N GLY A 245 -14.80 -7.80 39.80
CA GLY A 245 -14.44 -8.73 38.74
C GLY A 245 -14.24 -10.15 39.26
N ARG A 246 -14.17 -11.10 38.34
CA ARG A 246 -13.69 -12.47 38.58
C ARG A 246 -12.50 -12.75 37.68
N TRP A 247 -11.41 -13.23 38.29
CA TRP A 247 -10.26 -13.76 37.58
C TRP A 247 -9.96 -15.15 38.11
N ARG A 248 -10.02 -16.17 37.24
CA ARG A 248 -9.79 -17.59 37.61
C ARG A 248 -10.64 -18.07 38.79
N GLY A 249 -11.91 -17.63 38.83
CA GLY A 249 -12.85 -17.95 39.91
C GLY A 249 -12.76 -17.05 41.14
N GLU A 250 -11.62 -16.39 41.37
CA GLU A 250 -11.38 -15.50 42.50
C GLU A 250 -11.97 -14.10 42.28
N LYS A 251 -12.48 -13.48 43.35
CA LYS A 251 -13.04 -12.12 43.31
C LYS A 251 -11.91 -11.09 43.36
N VAL A 252 -11.94 -10.14 42.44
CA VAL A 252 -10.98 -9.01 42.37
C VAL A 252 -11.72 -7.68 42.29
N ALA A 253 -11.10 -6.60 42.76
CA ALA A 253 -11.58 -5.25 42.53
C ALA A 253 -10.83 -4.64 41.35
N VAL A 254 -11.56 -4.04 40.41
CA VAL A 254 -11.02 -3.46 39.18
C VAL A 254 -11.42 -2.00 39.12
N LYS A 255 -10.45 -1.10 39.35
CA LYS A 255 -10.62 0.34 39.15
C LYS A 255 -10.34 0.64 37.68
N VAL A 256 -11.38 1.05 36.96
CA VAL A 256 -11.35 1.45 35.56
C VAL A 256 -11.29 2.97 35.51
N PHE A 257 -10.16 3.52 35.08
CA PHE A 257 -9.97 4.96 34.97
C PHE A 257 -10.54 5.46 33.65
N PHE A 258 -11.05 6.69 33.66
CA PHE A 258 -11.37 7.39 32.42
C PHE A 258 -10.07 7.69 31.65
N THR A 259 -10.11 7.65 30.32
CA THR A 259 -8.92 7.87 29.46
C THR A 259 -8.19 9.19 29.73
N ARG A 260 -8.92 10.23 30.16
CA ARG A 260 -8.35 11.54 30.51
C ARG A 260 -7.55 11.53 31.82
N GLU A 261 -7.68 10.49 32.63
CA GLU A 261 -7.07 10.34 33.96
C GLU A 261 -5.86 9.39 33.94
N GLU A 262 -5.17 9.28 32.79
CA GLU A 262 -3.98 8.43 32.62
C GLU A 262 -2.88 8.76 33.62
N ALA A 263 -2.64 10.05 33.89
CA ALA A 263 -1.65 10.48 34.88
C ALA A 263 -1.99 10.00 36.31
N SER A 264 -3.27 9.92 36.65
CA SER A 264 -3.73 9.40 37.94
C SER A 264 -3.57 7.88 38.02
N TRP A 265 -3.91 7.17 36.95
CA TRP A 265 -3.66 5.72 36.87
C TRP A 265 -2.17 5.41 37.00
N PHE A 266 -1.32 6.10 36.22
CA PHE A 266 0.13 5.90 36.23
C PHE A 266 0.72 6.13 37.64
N ARG A 267 0.37 7.25 38.28
CA ARG A 267 0.83 7.57 39.63
C ARG A 267 0.40 6.50 40.64
N GLU A 268 -0.88 6.14 40.63
CA GLU A 268 -1.40 5.15 41.59
C GLU A 268 -0.75 3.78 41.39
N THR A 269 -0.58 3.34 40.14
CA THR A 269 0.16 2.13 39.79
C THR A 269 1.61 2.19 40.26
N GLU A 270 2.31 3.30 40.04
CA GLU A 270 3.70 3.48 40.46
C GLU A 270 3.87 3.43 42.00
N ILE A 271 2.93 4.01 42.75
CA ILE A 271 2.93 3.91 44.21
C ILE A 271 2.74 2.44 44.63
N TYR A 272 1.73 1.74 44.08
CA TYR A 272 1.49 0.34 44.42
C TYR A 272 2.67 -0.57 44.06
N GLN A 273 3.34 -0.32 42.93
CA GLN A 273 4.49 -1.11 42.47
C GLN A 273 5.80 -0.79 43.22
N THR A 274 5.80 0.20 44.13
CA THR A 274 6.99 0.54 44.91
C THR A 274 7.54 -0.68 45.67
N VAL A 275 8.87 -0.78 45.70
CA VAL A 275 9.55 -1.89 46.38
C VAL A 275 9.21 -1.88 47.87
N LEU A 276 9.00 -3.07 48.45
CA LEU A 276 8.56 -3.26 49.85
C LEU A 276 7.24 -2.53 50.21
N MET A 277 6.41 -2.15 49.23
CA MET A 277 5.12 -1.52 49.48
C MET A 277 4.08 -2.50 50.03
N ARG A 278 4.15 -3.78 49.70
CA ARG A 278 3.16 -4.77 50.14
C ARG A 278 3.22 -4.96 51.66
N HIS A 279 2.06 -4.82 52.31
CA HIS A 279 1.91 -4.95 53.75
C HIS A 279 0.48 -5.44 54.05
N GLU A 280 0.26 -6.12 55.18
CA GLU A 280 -1.07 -6.65 55.50
C GLU A 280 -2.12 -5.53 55.52
N ASN A 281 -1.80 -4.36 56.06
CA ASN A 281 -2.75 -3.25 56.15
C ASN A 281 -2.68 -2.25 54.99
N ILE A 282 -2.14 -2.66 53.84
CA ILE A 282 -2.21 -1.94 52.57
C ILE A 282 -2.96 -2.81 51.56
N LEU A 283 -3.83 -2.21 50.76
CA LEU A 283 -4.61 -2.94 49.77
C LEU A 283 -3.69 -3.70 48.82
N GLY A 284 -3.94 -5.00 48.66
CA GLY A 284 -3.12 -5.89 47.86
C GLY A 284 -3.24 -5.55 46.37
N PHE A 285 -2.17 -4.98 45.82
CA PHE A 285 -2.01 -4.82 44.38
C PHE A 285 -1.79 -6.19 43.71
N ILE A 286 -2.44 -6.38 42.55
CA ILE A 286 -2.30 -7.58 41.72
C ILE A 286 -1.61 -7.21 40.41
N ALA A 287 -2.20 -6.27 39.67
CA ALA A 287 -1.71 -5.85 38.36
C ALA A 287 -2.29 -4.50 37.93
N ALA A 288 -1.66 -3.88 36.93
CA ALA A 288 -2.21 -2.79 36.15
C ALA A 288 -2.13 -3.18 34.67
N ASP A 289 -3.17 -2.89 33.90
CA ASP A 289 -3.27 -3.33 32.50
C ASP A 289 -4.10 -2.33 31.68
N ILE A 290 -3.97 -2.40 30.35
CA ILE A 290 -4.66 -1.54 29.40
C ILE A 290 -5.49 -2.40 28.46
N LYS A 291 -6.80 -2.12 28.39
CA LYS A 291 -7.75 -2.88 27.56
C LYS A 291 -8.36 -1.98 26.49
N GLY A 292 -8.45 -2.48 25.26
CA GLY A 292 -9.09 -1.79 24.14
C GLY A 292 -8.10 -1.10 23.20
N THR A 293 -8.63 -0.40 22.19
CA THR A 293 -7.84 0.32 21.18
C THR A 293 -8.45 1.70 20.91
N GLY A 294 -7.60 2.71 20.69
CA GLY A 294 -7.99 4.06 20.32
C GLY A 294 -8.95 4.71 21.34
N ALA A 295 -10.12 5.14 20.87
CA ALA A 295 -11.11 5.86 21.67
C ALA A 295 -11.74 5.05 22.81
N PHE A 296 -11.59 3.72 22.82
CA PHE A 296 -12.17 2.82 23.83
C PHE A 296 -11.10 2.21 24.75
N THR A 297 -9.94 2.86 24.85
CA THR A 297 -8.88 2.43 25.77
C THR A 297 -9.35 2.57 27.21
N GLN A 298 -9.18 1.54 28.02
CA GLN A 298 -9.52 1.53 29.44
C GLN A 298 -8.28 1.16 30.24
N LEU A 299 -7.98 1.95 31.26
CA LEU A 299 -6.84 1.74 32.13
C LEU A 299 -7.32 1.03 33.39
N PHE A 300 -6.81 -0.16 33.65
CA PHE A 300 -7.23 -1.02 34.74
C PHE A 300 -6.17 -1.01 35.84
N LEU A 301 -6.63 -0.85 37.09
CA LEU A 301 -5.86 -1.17 38.29
C LEU A 301 -6.61 -2.28 39.04
N ILE A 302 -5.95 -3.42 39.22
CA ILE A 302 -6.55 -4.64 39.73
C ILE A 302 -5.96 -4.92 41.12
N THR A 303 -6.84 -5.06 42.10
CA THR A 303 -6.49 -5.28 43.51
C THR A 303 -7.34 -6.40 44.12
N ASP A 304 -6.95 -6.82 45.32
CA ASP A 304 -7.79 -7.69 46.15
C ASP A 304 -9.19 -7.09 46.34
N TYR A 305 -10.20 -7.96 46.36
CA TYR A 305 -11.58 -7.58 46.70
C TYR A 305 -11.86 -7.83 48.18
N HIS A 306 -12.52 -6.87 48.84
CA HIS A 306 -12.94 -6.98 50.23
C HIS A 306 -14.46 -6.79 50.34
N GLU A 307 -15.14 -7.87 50.74
CA GLU A 307 -16.61 -7.96 50.73
C GLU A 307 -17.29 -7.07 51.78
N ASN A 308 -16.61 -6.80 52.90
CA ASN A 308 -17.11 -5.90 53.95
C ASN A 308 -17.04 -4.42 53.54
N GLY A 309 -16.50 -4.11 52.35
CA GLY A 309 -16.47 -2.76 51.80
C GLY A 309 -15.58 -1.81 52.59
N SER A 310 -15.93 -0.53 52.55
CA SER A 310 -15.19 0.52 53.25
C SER A 310 -15.57 0.61 54.72
N LEU A 311 -14.65 1.13 55.54
CA LEU A 311 -14.91 1.44 56.94
C LEU A 311 -16.09 2.42 57.07
N TYR A 312 -16.26 3.34 56.12
CA TYR A 312 -17.43 4.22 56.06
C TYR A 312 -18.76 3.44 55.93
N ASP A 313 -18.81 2.45 55.04
CA ASP A 313 -20.03 1.65 54.83
C ASP A 313 -20.32 0.73 56.02
N PHE A 314 -19.27 0.19 56.63
CA PHE A 314 -19.38 -0.66 57.82
C PHE A 314 -19.90 0.11 59.04
N LEU A 315 -19.32 1.28 59.33
CA LEU A 315 -19.71 2.10 60.49
C LEU A 315 -21.11 2.68 60.40
N LYS A 316 -21.70 2.76 59.20
CA LYS A 316 -23.09 3.18 59.02
C LYS A 316 -24.11 2.21 59.58
N HIS A 317 -23.78 0.91 59.60
CA HIS A 317 -24.74 -0.16 59.90
C HIS A 317 -24.33 -0.98 61.13
N SER A 318 -23.17 -0.70 61.73
CA SER A 318 -22.59 -1.48 62.81
C SER A 318 -22.10 -0.60 63.95
N THR A 319 -22.51 -0.92 65.17
CA THR A 319 -21.86 -0.45 66.40
C THR A 319 -20.70 -1.36 66.74
N LEU A 320 -19.64 -0.81 67.33
CA LEU A 320 -18.42 -1.57 67.64
C LEU A 320 -18.33 -1.87 69.14
N ASP A 321 -17.91 -3.08 69.47
CA ASP A 321 -17.36 -3.36 70.80
C ASP A 321 -15.90 -2.86 70.89
N THR A 322 -15.37 -2.77 72.10
CA THR A 322 -14.01 -2.28 72.34
C THR A 322 -12.96 -3.09 71.57
N GLN A 323 -13.14 -4.40 71.47
CA GLN A 323 -12.19 -5.29 70.79
C GLN A 323 -12.15 -5.04 69.28
N THR A 324 -13.31 -4.86 68.63
CA THR A 324 -13.39 -4.56 67.20
C THR A 324 -12.88 -3.15 66.91
N LEU A 325 -13.23 -2.18 67.76
CA LEU A 325 -12.72 -0.80 67.65
C LEU A 325 -11.19 -0.78 67.67
N LEU A 326 -10.57 -1.44 68.65
CA LEU A 326 -9.12 -1.52 68.76
C LEU A 326 -8.50 -2.23 67.56
N ARG A 327 -9.11 -3.32 67.09
CA ARG A 327 -8.61 -4.06 65.91
C ARG A 327 -8.63 -3.19 64.64
N LEU A 328 -9.73 -2.49 64.37
CA LEU A 328 -9.87 -1.62 63.20
C LEU A 328 -8.91 -0.43 63.26
N ALA A 329 -8.81 0.22 64.42
CA ALA A 329 -7.91 1.36 64.62
C ALA A 329 -6.43 0.96 64.52
N TYR A 330 -6.04 -0.12 65.22
CA TYR A 330 -4.67 -0.63 65.21
C TYR A 330 -4.21 -1.02 63.81
N SER A 331 -5.02 -1.81 63.09
CA SER A 331 -4.68 -2.24 61.73
C SER A 331 -4.58 -1.07 60.75
N ALA A 332 -5.48 -0.09 60.82
CA ALA A 332 -5.36 1.12 60.01
C ALA A 332 -4.08 1.92 60.34
N ALA A 333 -3.74 2.05 61.63
CA ALA A 333 -2.52 2.70 62.08
C ALA A 333 -1.26 1.97 61.62
N CYS A 334 -1.24 0.63 61.65
CA CYS A 334 -0.13 -0.17 61.11
C CYS A 334 0.09 0.08 59.62
N GLY A 335 -0.99 0.14 58.82
CA GLY A 335 -0.89 0.47 57.39
C GLY A 335 -0.33 1.87 57.16
N LEU A 336 -0.80 2.85 57.92
CA LEU A 336 -0.33 4.23 57.80
C LEU A 336 1.13 4.39 58.25
N CYS A 337 1.51 3.71 59.33
CA CYS A 337 2.88 3.65 59.82
C CYS A 337 3.80 3.05 58.76
N HIS A 338 3.40 1.93 58.12
CA HIS A 338 4.15 1.33 57.01
C HIS A 338 4.33 2.29 55.83
N LEU A 339 3.28 3.01 55.43
CA LEU A 339 3.37 4.04 54.38
C LEU A 339 4.40 5.11 54.74
N HIS A 340 4.32 5.66 55.95
CA HIS A 340 5.18 6.76 56.41
C HIS A 340 6.63 6.34 56.68
N THR A 341 6.87 5.08 57.01
CA THR A 341 8.21 4.59 57.39
C THR A 341 9.05 4.35 56.14
N GLU A 342 10.21 5.00 56.09
CA GLU A 342 11.25 4.69 55.11
C GLU A 342 11.91 3.35 55.48
N ILE A 343 12.15 2.49 54.48
CA ILE A 343 12.82 1.21 54.66
C ILE A 343 14.10 1.22 53.84
N TYR A 344 15.24 1.16 54.52
CA TYR A 344 16.57 1.14 53.89
C TYR A 344 16.90 -0.23 53.30
N GLY A 345 17.64 -0.24 52.18
CA GLY A 345 18.08 -1.45 51.48
C GLY A 345 18.64 -1.12 50.10
N THR A 346 19.09 -2.13 49.36
CA THR A 346 19.58 -1.98 47.97
C THR A 346 18.50 -1.42 47.03
N GLN A 347 17.24 -1.76 47.31
CA GLN A 347 16.04 -1.17 46.71
C GLN A 347 15.10 -0.80 47.87
N GLY A 348 15.38 0.34 48.51
CA GLY A 348 14.61 0.81 49.65
C GLY A 348 13.20 1.27 49.29
N LYS A 349 12.34 1.39 50.31
CA LYS A 349 11.01 2.01 50.20
C LYS A 349 11.11 3.43 50.75
N PRO A 350 10.83 4.49 49.97
CA PRO A 350 10.78 5.85 50.51
C PRO A 350 9.61 6.01 51.50
N ALA A 351 9.67 7.05 52.34
CA ALA A 351 8.50 7.48 53.11
C ALA A 351 7.40 7.97 52.15
N ILE A 352 6.15 7.58 52.37
CA ILE A 352 5.02 7.90 51.47
C ILE A 352 3.89 8.52 52.27
N ALA A 353 3.46 9.74 51.93
CA ALA A 353 2.28 10.37 52.53
C ALA A 353 1.04 10.11 51.67
N HIS A 354 -0.04 9.62 52.28
CA HIS A 354 -1.29 9.23 51.58
C HIS A 354 -2.08 10.41 50.96
N ARG A 355 -2.17 11.52 51.70
CA ARG A 355 -2.85 12.79 51.34
C ARG A 355 -4.38 12.77 51.11
N ASP A 356 -5.01 11.60 50.98
CA ASP A 356 -6.48 11.47 50.93
C ASP A 356 -7.03 10.41 51.90
N LEU A 357 -6.53 10.40 53.14
CA LEU A 357 -6.92 9.40 54.13
C LEU A 357 -8.29 9.75 54.72
N LYS A 358 -9.26 8.84 54.52
CA LYS A 358 -10.64 8.96 55.00
C LYS A 358 -11.26 7.57 55.13
N SER A 359 -12.36 7.45 55.88
CA SER A 359 -13.04 6.16 56.12
C SER A 359 -13.53 5.44 54.85
N LYS A 360 -13.76 6.17 53.75
CA LYS A 360 -14.08 5.56 52.43
C LYS A 360 -12.88 4.88 51.76
N ASN A 361 -11.66 5.28 52.13
CA ASN A 361 -10.40 4.78 51.55
C ASN A 361 -9.71 3.76 52.49
N ILE A 362 -10.40 3.30 53.52
CA ILE A 362 -9.97 2.21 54.39
C ILE A 362 -10.97 1.07 54.19
N LEU A 363 -10.49 -0.11 53.80
CA LEU A 363 -11.32 -1.29 53.55
C LEU A 363 -11.23 -2.27 54.72
N ILE A 364 -12.32 -3.00 54.98
CA ILE A 364 -12.36 -4.04 56.02
C ILE A 364 -12.20 -5.42 55.39
N LYS A 365 -11.23 -6.17 55.89
CA LYS A 365 -10.96 -7.55 55.46
C LYS A 365 -11.91 -8.53 56.14
N LYS A 366 -11.95 -9.76 55.63
CA LYS A 366 -12.74 -10.86 56.20
C LYS A 366 -12.32 -11.23 57.63
N ASN A 367 -11.05 -11.05 57.99
CA ASN A 367 -10.54 -11.29 59.36
C ASN A 367 -10.85 -10.13 60.34
N GLY A 368 -11.54 -9.07 59.90
CA GLY A 368 -11.88 -7.91 60.73
C GLY A 368 -10.74 -6.89 60.90
N ALA A 369 -9.62 -7.03 60.18
CA ALA A 369 -8.59 -6.01 60.10
C ALA A 369 -8.87 -5.02 58.94
N CYS A 370 -8.24 -3.85 58.98
CA CYS A 370 -8.30 -2.84 57.92
C CYS A 370 -7.13 -2.96 56.94
N CYS A 371 -7.33 -2.45 55.72
CA CYS A 371 -6.24 -2.04 54.84
C CYS A 371 -6.53 -0.69 54.18
N ILE A 372 -5.47 0.06 53.90
CA ILE A 372 -5.57 1.38 53.25
C ILE A 372 -5.57 1.21 51.73
N ALA A 373 -6.45 1.94 51.05
CA ALA A 373 -6.67 1.92 49.60
C ALA A 373 -6.62 3.35 49.02
N ASP A 374 -6.66 3.45 47.68
CA ASP A 374 -6.74 4.71 46.93
C ASP A 374 -5.51 5.62 47.13
N LEU A 375 -4.38 5.16 46.61
CA LEU A 375 -3.08 5.84 46.71
C LEU A 375 -2.84 6.87 45.58
N GLY A 376 -3.89 7.24 44.84
CA GLY A 376 -3.78 8.09 43.65
C GLY A 376 -3.35 9.54 43.92
N LEU A 377 -3.35 9.99 45.17
CA LEU A 377 -2.85 11.31 45.59
C LEU A 377 -1.57 11.24 46.44
N ALA A 378 -1.03 10.04 46.64
CA ALA A 378 0.13 9.85 47.48
C ALA A 378 1.39 10.50 46.89
N VAL A 379 2.35 10.81 47.77
CA VAL A 379 3.65 11.39 47.41
C VAL A 379 4.76 10.63 48.12
N LYS A 380 5.86 10.39 47.40
CA LYS A 380 7.11 9.84 47.95
C LYS A 380 7.98 10.99 48.47
N PHE A 381 8.61 10.81 49.61
CA PHE A 381 9.72 11.66 50.06
C PHE A 381 10.94 11.35 49.18
N ASN A 382 11.51 12.38 48.57
CA ASN A 382 12.66 12.27 47.67
C ASN A 382 13.97 12.53 48.39
#